data_AF-A0A9W8QZ00-F1
#
_entry.id   AF-A0A9W8QZ00-F1
#
_cell.length_a   1.000
_cell.length_b   1.000
_cell.length_c   1.000
_cell.angle_alpha   90.00
_cell.angle_beta   90.00
_cell.angle_gamma   90.00
#
_symmetry.space_group_name_H-M   'P 1'
#
loop_
_entity.id
_entity.type
_entity.pdbx_description
1 polymer ?
#
loop_
_entity_poly.entity_id
_entity_poly.type
_entity_poly.pdbx_seq_one_letter_code
_entity_poly.pdbx_strand_id
1 'polypeptide(L)'
;MASFRQLAVMIGGAAMCCIAAIGMALSSASPPKPETRLLSPYALICRSHKRIARLHVATPEKPVTLFSVLHLDHSTPPFHLADDCAYPASPNYKAARRAISETWAGVTDEHDGNMREWRDAFADAALTLLNDTSRAIYMKDVLPKMEAAKGNPDKVCLDICAKL
;
A
#
# COMPACT_ATOMS: atom_id res chain seq x y z
N MET A 1 65.54 -9.38 -9.04
CA MET A 1 65.48 -10.06 -10.35
C MET A 1 63.99 -10.16 -10.70
N ALA A 2 63.37 -9.31 -11.53
CA ALA A 2 63.65 -9.02 -12.95
C ALA A 2 63.94 -10.32 -13.71
N SER A 3 63.32 -10.70 -14.84
CA SER A 3 62.44 -10.04 -15.80
C SER A 3 62.05 -11.14 -16.81
N PHE A 4 60.82 -11.15 -17.32
CA PHE A 4 60.56 -11.69 -18.66
C PHE A 4 59.90 -10.59 -19.52
N ARG A 5 60.79 -9.92 -20.25
CA ARG A 5 60.67 -9.29 -21.59
C ARG A 5 59.27 -9.27 -22.21
N GLN A 6 58.68 -8.09 -22.36
CA GLN A 6 58.65 -7.27 -23.60
C GLN A 6 57.75 -7.81 -24.71
N LEU A 7 56.66 -7.08 -24.99
CA LEU A 7 56.34 -6.67 -26.36
C LEU A 7 55.67 -5.30 -26.32
N ALA A 8 56.23 -4.40 -27.11
CA ALA A 8 55.91 -2.99 -27.18
C ALA A 8 55.05 -2.68 -28.42
N VAL A 9 54.61 -1.42 -28.49
CA VAL A 9 54.16 -0.66 -29.68
C VAL A 9 52.65 -0.77 -29.95
N MET A 10 51.82 0.16 -29.47
CA MET A 10 51.55 1.57 -29.85
C MET A 10 50.34 1.70 -30.80
N ILE A 11 49.70 2.86 -30.68
CA ILE A 11 48.80 3.53 -31.65
C ILE A 11 47.31 3.16 -31.55
N GLY A 12 46.58 3.96 -30.76
CA GLY A 12 45.12 4.06 -30.80
C GLY A 12 44.68 5.50 -31.02
N GLY A 13 44.28 5.78 -32.27
CA GLY A 13 43.44 6.85 -32.82
C GLY A 13 43.01 8.09 -32.01
N ALA A 14 43.20 9.26 -32.63
CA ALA A 14 42.62 10.54 -32.27
C ALA A 14 41.19 10.75 -32.84
N ALA A 15 40.49 11.73 -32.24
CA ALA A 15 39.31 12.48 -32.73
C ALA A 15 37.93 11.80 -32.55
N MET A 16 36.84 12.46 -32.15
CA MET A 16 36.43 13.85 -32.39
C MET A 16 35.58 14.44 -31.25
N CYS A 17 35.80 15.74 -31.01
CA CYS A 17 34.87 16.65 -30.34
C CYS A 17 33.54 16.77 -31.10
N CYS A 18 32.42 16.68 -30.39
CA CYS A 18 31.17 17.35 -30.77
C CYS A 18 30.52 17.91 -29.50
N ILE A 19 30.86 19.17 -29.21
CA ILE A 19 30.17 20.03 -28.25
C ILE A 19 28.87 20.47 -28.93
N ALA A 20 27.73 19.87 -28.57
CA ALA A 20 26.43 20.44 -28.88
C ALA A 20 26.09 21.46 -27.78
N ALA A 21 26.45 22.71 -28.03
CA ALA A 21 25.94 23.86 -27.30
C ALA A 21 24.45 24.01 -27.61
N ILE A 22 23.60 23.46 -26.73
CA ILE A 22 22.19 23.88 -26.65
C ILE A 22 22.13 24.90 -25.51
N GLY A 23 22.29 26.16 -25.88
CA GLY A 23 21.83 27.25 -25.04
C GLY A 23 20.32 27.22 -25.00
N MET A 24 19.74 27.13 -23.80
CA MET A 24 18.44 27.71 -23.48
C MET A 24 18.22 27.65 -21.97
N ALA A 25 18.23 28.85 -21.38
CA ALA A 25 17.57 29.25 -20.14
C ALA A 25 17.59 28.26 -18.95
N LEU A 26 18.33 28.65 -17.91
CA LEU A 26 18.03 28.31 -16.52
C LEU A 26 16.62 28.78 -16.17
N SER A 27 15.61 28.01 -16.55
CA SER A 27 14.31 28.05 -15.88
C SER A 27 14.44 27.19 -14.64
N SER A 28 14.54 27.85 -13.50
CA SER A 28 14.33 27.28 -12.18
C SER A 28 12.88 26.79 -12.06
N ALA A 29 12.55 25.70 -12.73
CA ALA A 29 11.34 24.95 -12.47
C ALA A 29 11.77 23.74 -11.66
N SER A 30 11.71 23.87 -10.33
CA SER A 30 11.52 22.67 -9.51
C SER A 30 10.33 21.92 -10.13
N PRO A 31 10.43 20.61 -10.40
CA PRO A 31 9.24 19.87 -10.80
C PRO A 31 8.20 20.13 -9.70
N PRO A 32 6.94 20.48 -10.04
CA PRO A 32 5.91 20.62 -9.03
C PRO A 32 5.91 19.30 -8.28
N LYS A 33 6.31 19.35 -7.01
CA LYS A 33 6.17 18.21 -6.11
C LYS A 33 4.71 17.82 -6.27
N PRO A 34 4.38 16.60 -6.72
CA PRO A 34 2.98 16.20 -6.72
C PRO A 34 2.55 16.35 -5.26
N GLU A 35 1.68 17.33 -5.00
CA GLU A 35 0.98 17.40 -3.73
C GLU A 35 0.13 16.15 -3.70
N THR A 36 0.69 15.06 -3.17
CA THR A 36 -0.08 13.90 -2.78
C THR A 36 -1.02 14.43 -1.72
N ARG A 37 -2.24 14.83 -2.12
CA ARG A 37 -3.31 15.16 -1.17
C ARG A 37 -3.40 13.97 -0.24
N LEU A 38 -2.92 14.14 0.98
CA LEU A 38 -3.01 13.12 2.01
C LEU A 38 -4.50 12.85 2.17
N LEU A 39 -4.92 11.64 1.81
CA LEU A 39 -6.31 11.23 1.96
C LEU A 39 -6.64 11.31 3.45
N SER A 40 -7.77 11.94 3.79
CA SER A 40 -8.27 11.89 5.17
C SER A 40 -8.44 10.43 5.60
N PRO A 41 -8.38 10.10 6.90
CA PRO A 41 -8.59 8.73 7.37
C PRO A 41 -9.90 8.11 6.87
N TYR A 42 -10.99 8.89 6.82
CA TYR A 42 -12.25 8.47 6.23
C TYR A 42 -12.15 8.22 4.71
N ALA A 43 -11.34 9.01 3.99
CA ALA A 43 -11.14 8.83 2.56
C ALA A 43 -10.35 7.55 2.26
N LEU A 44 -9.35 7.23 3.08
CA LEU A 44 -8.64 5.95 3.04
C LEU A 44 -9.60 4.78 3.26
N ILE A 45 -10.37 4.81 4.35
CA ILE A 45 -11.36 3.77 4.66
C ILE A 45 -12.37 3.58 3.52
N CYS A 46 -12.99 4.67 3.06
CA CYS A 46 -13.96 4.65 1.96
C CYS A 46 -13.35 4.07 0.68
N ARG A 47 -12.11 4.46 0.33
CA ARG A 47 -11.40 3.92 -0.84
C ARG A 47 -11.17 2.42 -0.70
N SER A 48 -10.67 1.96 0.44
CA SER A 48 -10.42 0.53 0.70
C SER A 48 -11.70 -0.28 0.53
N HIS A 49 -12.83 0.17 1.12
CA HIS A 49 -14.11 -0.52 0.97
C HIS A 49 -14.65 -0.52 -0.45
N LYS A 50 -14.59 0.60 -1.17
CA LYS A 50 -15.01 0.67 -2.58
C LYS A 50 -14.26 -0.32 -3.46
N ARG A 51 -12.96 -0.54 -3.19
CA ARG A 51 -12.12 -1.46 -3.97
C ARG A 51 -12.40 -2.91 -3.60
N ILE A 52 -12.54 -3.21 -2.32
CA ILE A 52 -12.87 -4.55 -1.81
C ILE A 52 -14.27 -5.02 -2.26
N ALA A 53 -15.26 -4.14 -2.21
CA ALA A 53 -16.62 -4.45 -2.64
C ALA A 53 -16.73 -4.80 -4.13
N ARG A 54 -15.76 -4.36 -4.96
CA ARG A 54 -15.69 -4.75 -6.38
C ARG A 54 -15.15 -6.17 -6.58
N LEU A 55 -14.35 -6.66 -5.65
CA LEU A 55 -13.70 -7.97 -5.73
C LEU A 55 -14.57 -9.09 -5.16
N HIS A 56 -15.36 -8.77 -4.13
CA HIS A 56 -16.35 -9.67 -3.58
C HIS A 56 -17.73 -9.31 -4.13
N VAL A 57 -18.31 -10.16 -4.98
CA VAL A 57 -19.75 -10.14 -5.24
C VAL A 57 -20.42 -10.42 -3.90
N ALA A 58 -21.01 -9.40 -3.29
CA ALA A 58 -21.50 -9.42 -1.92
C ALA A 58 -22.32 -10.70 -1.64
N THR A 59 -21.75 -11.62 -0.87
CA THR A 59 -22.54 -12.73 -0.33
C THR A 59 -23.33 -12.18 0.85
N PRO A 60 -24.66 -12.39 0.89
CA PRO A 60 -25.54 -11.75 1.87
C PRO A 60 -25.30 -12.19 3.32
N GLU A 61 -24.49 -13.23 3.56
CA GLU A 61 -24.34 -13.83 4.88
C GLU A 61 -23.19 -13.26 5.72
N LYS A 62 -22.15 -12.69 5.10
CA LYS A 62 -20.98 -12.17 5.83
C LYS A 62 -20.55 -10.80 5.30
N PRO A 63 -20.46 -9.77 6.17
CA PRO A 63 -19.96 -8.47 5.75
C PRO A 63 -18.50 -8.59 5.30
N VAL A 64 -18.18 -8.02 4.13
CA VAL A 64 -16.81 -7.96 3.63
C VAL A 64 -16.09 -6.79 4.32
N THR A 65 -15.16 -7.12 5.21
CA THR A 65 -14.39 -6.17 6.04
C THR A 65 -12.93 -6.13 5.58
N LEU A 66 -12.17 -5.12 6.02
CA LEU A 66 -10.72 -5.08 5.78
C LEU A 66 -10.01 -6.30 6.37
N PHE A 67 -10.45 -6.76 7.54
CA PHE A 67 -9.90 -7.93 8.22
C PHE A 67 -10.25 -9.23 7.49
N SER A 68 -11.47 -9.39 6.97
CA SER A 68 -11.85 -10.60 6.24
C SER A 68 -11.09 -10.74 4.92
N VAL A 69 -10.79 -9.63 4.22
CA VAL A 69 -9.97 -9.66 2.99
C VAL A 69 -8.55 -10.09 3.27
N LEU A 70 -8.01 -9.66 4.41
CA LEU A 70 -6.65 -10.04 4.82
C LEU A 70 -6.62 -11.39 5.54
N HIS A 71 -7.76 -12.08 5.75
CA HIS A 71 -7.84 -13.28 6.59
C HIS A 71 -7.26 -13.09 8.00
N LEU A 72 -7.46 -11.91 8.58
CA LEU A 72 -6.98 -11.53 9.90
C LEU A 72 -8.13 -11.48 10.91
N ASP A 73 -7.82 -11.76 12.17
CA ASP A 73 -8.74 -11.60 13.30
C ASP A 73 -8.44 -10.29 14.04
N HIS A 74 -9.41 -9.39 14.08
CA HIS A 74 -9.29 -8.09 14.74
C HIS A 74 -9.30 -8.18 16.26
N SER A 75 -9.78 -9.28 16.83
CA SER A 75 -9.93 -9.48 18.28
C SER A 75 -8.65 -9.98 18.96
N THR A 76 -7.62 -10.31 18.16
CA THR A 76 -6.35 -10.85 18.65
C THR A 76 -5.19 -9.87 18.44
N PRO A 77 -4.07 -10.01 19.19
CA PRO A 77 -2.85 -9.30 18.87
C PRO A 77 -2.39 -9.59 17.44
N PRO A 78 -1.93 -8.59 16.67
CA PRO A 78 -1.60 -7.21 17.06
C PRO A 78 -2.73 -6.17 16.81
N PHE A 79 -3.95 -6.63 16.51
CA PHE A 79 -5.03 -5.74 16.05
C PHE A 79 -6.02 -5.33 17.14
N HIS A 80 -6.20 -6.14 18.19
CA HIS A 80 -7.15 -5.87 19.28
C HIS A 80 -7.01 -4.46 19.91
N LEU A 81 -5.82 -3.86 19.88
CA LEU A 81 -5.58 -2.47 20.25
C LEU A 81 -5.61 -1.58 19.02
N ALA A 82 -6.74 -0.91 18.80
CA ALA A 82 -6.97 -0.08 17.63
C ALA A 82 -6.05 1.16 17.55
N ASP A 83 -5.57 1.66 18.70
CA ASP A 83 -4.76 2.90 18.81
C ASP A 83 -3.26 2.63 19.03
N ASP A 84 -2.83 1.37 18.95
CA ASP A 84 -1.43 0.99 19.20
C ASP A 84 -0.68 0.70 17.90
N CYS A 85 -0.86 1.52 16.86
CA CYS A 85 -0.14 1.33 15.59
C CYS A 85 0.54 2.59 15.03
N ALA A 86 0.71 3.62 15.85
CA ALA A 86 1.20 4.93 15.43
C ALA A 86 2.62 4.96 14.86
N TYR A 87 3.49 3.99 15.20
CA TYR A 87 4.91 4.13 14.93
C TYR A 87 5.52 2.93 14.21
N PRO A 88 6.19 3.13 13.05
CA PRO A 88 6.91 2.08 12.32
C PRO A 88 7.95 1.32 13.17
N ALA A 89 8.46 1.96 14.23
CA ALA A 89 9.42 1.38 15.14
C ALA A 89 8.77 0.53 16.27
N SER A 90 7.47 0.70 16.52
CA SER A 90 6.77 0.01 17.62
C SER A 90 6.71 -1.51 17.39
N PRO A 91 6.77 -2.33 18.46
CA PRO A 91 6.60 -3.77 18.36
C PRO A 91 5.25 -4.15 17.73
N ASN A 92 4.16 -3.45 18.09
CA ASN A 92 2.83 -3.76 17.58
C ASN A 92 2.68 -3.44 16.09
N TYR A 93 3.24 -2.32 15.60
CA TYR A 93 3.31 -2.06 14.15
C TYR A 93 4.08 -3.12 13.40
N LYS A 94 5.25 -3.53 13.90
CA LYS A 94 6.06 -4.58 13.26
C LYS A 94 5.32 -5.92 13.21
N ALA A 95 4.64 -6.28 14.30
CA ALA A 95 3.78 -7.46 14.35
C ALA A 95 2.61 -7.38 13.37
N ALA A 96 1.91 -6.24 13.31
CA ALA A 96 0.78 -6.02 12.40
C ALA A 96 1.23 -6.09 10.93
N ARG A 97 2.33 -5.44 10.60
CA ARG A 97 2.91 -5.49 9.25
C ARG A 97 3.33 -6.91 8.89
N ARG A 98 3.91 -7.66 9.83
CA ARG A 98 4.30 -9.06 9.61
C ARG A 98 3.08 -9.93 9.33
N ALA A 99 2.04 -9.86 10.16
CA ALA A 99 0.81 -10.61 9.97
C ALA A 99 0.18 -10.34 8.59
N ILE A 100 0.06 -9.07 8.18
CA ILE A 100 -0.45 -8.69 6.85
C ILE A 100 0.42 -9.23 5.72
N SER A 101 1.75 -9.26 5.91
CA SER A 101 2.68 -9.72 4.88
C SER A 101 2.62 -11.24 4.72
N GLU A 102 2.47 -11.98 5.83
CA GLU A 102 2.31 -13.44 5.84
C GLU A 102 0.98 -13.85 5.16
N THR A 103 -0.10 -13.11 5.39
CA THR A 103 -1.39 -13.35 4.71
C THR A 103 -1.31 -13.09 3.21
N TRP A 104 -0.60 -12.05 2.78
CA TRP A 104 -0.40 -11.76 1.36
C TRP A 104 0.37 -12.87 0.65
N ALA A 105 1.42 -13.40 1.29
CA ALA A 105 2.21 -14.50 0.73
C ALA A 105 1.36 -15.75 0.48
N GLY A 106 0.52 -16.15 1.44
CA GLY A 106 -0.38 -17.29 1.27
C GLY A 106 -1.39 -17.09 0.13
N VAL A 107 -1.93 -15.87 0.00
CA VAL A 107 -2.90 -15.54 -1.06
C VAL A 107 -2.26 -15.52 -2.44
N THR A 108 -0.99 -15.13 -2.58
CA THR A 108 -0.28 -15.20 -3.86
C THR A 108 0.06 -16.61 -4.30
N ASP A 109 0.28 -17.53 -3.36
CA ASP A 109 0.60 -18.92 -3.66
C ASP A 109 -0.65 -19.71 -4.12
N GLU A 110 -1.85 -19.26 -3.75
CA GLU A 110 -3.13 -19.93 -4.04
C GLU A 110 -3.85 -19.42 -5.31
N HIS A 111 -3.37 -18.35 -5.97
CA HIS A 111 -4.07 -17.72 -7.09
C HIS A 111 -3.28 -17.73 -8.41
N ASP A 112 -3.76 -18.51 -9.39
CA ASP A 112 -3.25 -18.56 -10.77
C ASP A 112 -3.78 -17.42 -11.69
N GLY A 113 -4.51 -16.45 -11.13
CA GLY A 113 -5.22 -15.40 -11.87
C GLY A 113 -4.54 -14.02 -11.92
N ASN A 114 -5.23 -13.02 -12.51
CA ASN A 114 -4.77 -11.62 -12.51
C ASN A 114 -4.85 -11.02 -11.10
N MET A 115 -3.76 -11.15 -10.35
CA MET A 115 -3.61 -10.66 -8.97
C MET A 115 -3.55 -9.14 -8.84
N ARG A 116 -3.60 -8.37 -9.93
CA ARG A 116 -3.42 -6.91 -9.87
C ARG A 116 -4.48 -6.24 -9.02
N GLU A 117 -5.74 -6.58 -9.20
CA GLU A 117 -6.85 -5.93 -8.47
C GLU A 117 -6.88 -6.37 -7.01
N TRP A 118 -6.60 -7.66 -6.75
CA TRP A 118 -6.42 -8.19 -5.40
C TRP A 118 -5.26 -7.52 -4.67
N ARG A 119 -4.09 -7.39 -5.31
CA ARG A 119 -2.93 -6.67 -4.77
C ARG A 119 -3.29 -5.24 -4.38
N ASP A 120 -4.01 -4.56 -5.24
CA ASP A 120 -4.44 -3.18 -5.02
C ASP A 120 -5.43 -3.07 -3.84
N ALA A 121 -6.33 -4.04 -3.66
CA ALA A 121 -7.23 -4.10 -2.50
C ALA A 121 -6.51 -4.47 -1.20
N PHE A 122 -5.58 -5.43 -1.26
CA PHE A 122 -4.70 -5.78 -0.15
C PHE A 122 -3.87 -4.59 0.30
N ALA A 123 -3.27 -3.85 -0.64
CA ALA A 123 -2.48 -2.67 -0.34
C ALA A 123 -3.32 -1.57 0.31
N ASP A 124 -4.54 -1.32 -0.19
CA ASP A 124 -5.43 -0.31 0.40
C ASP A 124 -5.94 -0.75 1.79
N ALA A 125 -6.21 -2.04 2.02
CA ALA A 125 -6.56 -2.56 3.34
C ALA A 125 -5.39 -2.44 4.33
N ALA A 126 -4.20 -2.86 3.89
CA ALA A 126 -2.97 -2.77 4.67
C ALA A 126 -2.63 -1.33 5.03
N LEU A 127 -2.77 -0.38 4.10
CA LEU A 127 -2.54 1.04 4.36
C LEU A 127 -3.49 1.57 5.44
N THR A 128 -4.78 1.25 5.33
CA THR A 128 -5.80 1.67 6.31
C THR A 128 -5.55 1.05 7.69
N LEU A 129 -5.15 -0.22 7.74
CA LEU A 129 -4.85 -0.87 9.01
C LEU A 129 -3.48 -0.47 9.56
N LEU A 130 -2.45 -0.21 8.78
CA LEU A 130 -1.12 0.19 9.31
C LEU A 130 -1.03 1.68 9.68
N ASN A 131 -2.04 2.48 9.34
CA ASN A 131 -2.17 3.84 9.83
C ASN A 131 -3.05 3.87 11.09
N ASP A 132 -2.51 4.45 12.15
CA ASP A 132 -3.13 4.47 13.48
C ASP A 132 -4.47 5.19 13.52
N THR A 133 -4.55 6.38 12.93
CA THR A 133 -5.79 7.16 12.92
C THR A 133 -6.89 6.44 12.13
N SER A 134 -6.58 5.90 10.95
CA SER A 134 -7.58 5.18 10.17
C SER A 134 -7.91 3.82 10.78
N ARG A 135 -6.96 3.12 11.41
CA ARG A 135 -7.24 1.89 12.17
C ARG A 135 -8.19 2.18 13.33
N ALA A 136 -7.91 3.20 14.14
CA ALA A 136 -8.73 3.58 15.28
C ALA A 136 -10.17 3.89 14.85
N ILE A 137 -10.34 4.76 13.85
CA ILE A 137 -11.65 5.09 13.28
C ILE A 137 -12.32 3.83 12.72
N TYR A 138 -11.58 3.02 11.96
CA TYR A 138 -12.13 1.83 11.35
C TYR A 138 -12.65 0.83 12.41
N MET A 139 -11.83 0.49 13.40
CA MET A 139 -12.17 -0.51 14.41
C MET A 139 -13.23 -0.04 15.40
N LYS A 140 -13.25 1.25 15.75
CA LYS A 140 -14.18 1.78 16.76
C LYS A 140 -15.51 2.24 16.17
N ASP A 141 -15.49 2.83 14.97
CA ASP A 141 -16.69 3.49 14.42
C ASP A 141 -17.33 2.74 13.25
N VAL A 142 -16.52 2.07 12.43
CA VAL A 142 -16.95 1.50 11.14
C VAL A 142 -17.25 0.02 11.27
N LEU A 143 -16.27 -0.76 11.73
CA LEU A 143 -16.33 -2.20 11.83
C LEU A 143 -17.54 -2.70 12.65
N PRO A 144 -17.86 -2.13 13.84
CA PRO A 144 -19.04 -2.57 14.59
C PRO A 144 -20.36 -2.34 13.84
N LYS A 145 -20.44 -1.27 13.03
CA LYS A 145 -21.63 -0.99 12.20
C LYS A 145 -21.74 -1.96 11.03
N MET A 146 -20.61 -2.32 10.42
CA MET A 146 -20.58 -3.32 9.36
C MET A 146 -20.98 -4.71 9.87
N GLU A 147 -20.49 -5.10 11.04
CA GLU A 147 -20.85 -6.36 11.69
C GLU A 147 -22.34 -6.40 12.10
N ALA A 148 -22.87 -5.29 12.62
CA ALA A 148 -24.29 -5.16 12.95
C ALA A 148 -25.20 -5.18 11.71
N ALA A 149 -24.72 -4.74 10.54
CA ALA A 149 -25.51 -4.62 9.32
C ALA A 149 -25.78 -5.94 8.59
N LYS A 150 -25.27 -7.09 9.08
CA LYS A 150 -25.62 -8.48 8.66
C LYS A 150 -26.05 -8.63 7.19
N GLY A 151 -25.18 -8.26 6.25
CA GLY A 151 -25.43 -8.45 4.81
C GLY A 151 -25.79 -7.19 4.00
N ASN A 152 -25.89 -6.00 4.61
CA ASN A 152 -25.97 -4.73 3.86
C ASN A 152 -24.74 -3.81 4.09
N PRO A 153 -23.54 -4.27 3.69
CA PRO A 153 -22.31 -3.48 3.83
C PRO A 153 -22.32 -2.21 2.95
N ASP A 154 -23.12 -2.19 1.88
CA ASP A 154 -23.23 -1.05 0.96
C ASP A 154 -23.82 0.17 1.66
N LYS A 155 -24.83 0.01 2.51
CA LYS A 155 -25.38 1.12 3.30
C LYS A 155 -24.35 1.71 4.26
N VAL A 156 -23.58 0.87 4.94
CA VAL A 156 -22.53 1.32 5.87
C VAL A 156 -21.39 2.00 5.10
N CYS A 157 -21.01 1.47 3.95
CA CYS A 157 -20.01 2.07 3.06
C CYS A 157 -20.47 3.44 2.54
N LEU A 158 -21.74 3.58 2.13
CA LEU A 158 -22.32 4.85 1.71
C LEU A 158 -22.33 5.87 2.86
N ASP A 159 -22.73 5.47 4.07
CA ASP A 159 -22.74 6.34 5.25
C ASP A 159 -21.33 6.82 5.64
N ILE A 160 -20.31 5.98 5.46
CA ILE A 160 -18.90 6.34 5.71
C ILE A 160 -18.38 7.28 4.62
N CYS A 161 -18.63 6.94 3.37
CA CYS A 161 -18.20 7.75 2.22
C CYS A 161 -18.93 9.09 2.14
N ALA A 162 -20.10 9.25 2.76
CA ALA A 162 -20.82 10.51 2.86
C ALA A 162 -20.19 11.51 3.86
N LYS A 163 -19.21 11.07 4.67
CA LYS A 163 -18.42 11.95 5.56
C LYS A 163 -17.23 12.64 4.86
N LEU A 164 -17.11 12.48 3.55
CA LEU A 164 -16.08 13.09 2.69
C LEU A 164 -16.60 14.37 2.04
#